data_AF-A0A3C1LLA5-F1
#
_entry.id   AF-A0A3C1LLA5-F1
#
_cell.length_a   1.000
_cell.length_b   1.000
_cell.length_c   1.000
_cell.angle_alpha   90.00
_cell.angle_beta   90.00
_cell.angle_gamma   90.00
#
_symmetry.space_group_name_H-M   'P 1'
#
loop_
_entity.id
_entity.type
_entity.pdbx_description
1 polymer ?
#
loop_
_entity_poly.entity_id
_entity_poly.type
_entity_poly.pdbx_seq_one_letter_code
_entity_poly.pdbx_strand_id
1 'polypeptide(L)' 'MKILMFTWEFPPLIAGGLGMACYGMVKAMLAQGIKVDLV' A
#
# COMPACT_ATOMS: atom_id res chain seq x y z
N MET A 1 -6.94 -0.84 14.21
CA MET A 1 -5.79 -1.73 13.91
C MET A 1 -4.70 -0.93 13.23
N LYS A 2 -3.42 -1.25 13.45
CA LYS A 2 -2.28 -0.62 12.78
C LYS A 2 -1.48 -1.69 12.03
N ILE A 3 -1.14 -1.44 10.77
CA ILE A 3 -0.40 -2.36 9.91
C ILE A 3 0.90 -1.68 9.48
N LEU A 4 2.01 -2.41 9.59
CA LEU A 4 3.27 -2.07 8.96
C LEU A 4 3.37 -2.86 7.65
N MET A 5 3.45 -2.17 6.52
CA MET A 5 3.52 -2.77 5.19
C MET A 5 4.86 -2.46 4.54
N PHE A 6 5.64 -3.50 4.26
CA PHE A 6 6.87 -3.40 3.48
C PHE A 6 6.56 -3.59 2.00
N THR A 7 6.97 -2.64 1.16
CA THR A 7 6.79 -2.74 -0.29
C THR A 7 8.01 -2.29 -1.06
N TRP A 8 8.34 -3.03 -2.12
CA TRP A 8 9.42 -2.68 -3.03
C TRP A 8 8.97 -1.72 -4.14
N GLU A 9 7.67 -1.71 -4.45
CA GLU A 9 7.07 -0.83 -5.46
C GLU A 9 5.86 -0.10 -4.89
N PHE A 10 5.77 1.21 -5.15
CA PHE A 10 4.60 2.02 -4.80
C PHE A 10 4.56 3.29 -5.66
N PRO A 11 3.38 3.76 -6.10
CA PRO A 11 3.30 4.97 -6.91
C PRO A 11 4.01 6.16 -6.25
N PRO A 12 4.80 6.95 -7.00
CA PRO A 12 4.91 6.95 -8.47
C PRO A 12 5.97 5.98 -9.05
N LEU A 13 6.77 5.31 -8.22
CA LEU A 13 7.86 4.44 -8.67
C LEU A 13 7.38 2.99 -8.79
N ILE A 14 7.17 2.54 -10.03
CA ILE A 14 6.69 1.19 -10.35
C ILE A 14 7.53 0.60 -11.49
N ALA A 15 7.82 -0.70 -11.42
CA ALA A 15 8.47 -1.46 -12.49
C ALA A 15 7.48 -2.40 -13.18
N GLY A 16 6.37 -2.74 -12.51
CA GLY A 16 5.29 -3.54 -13.06
C GLY A 16 3.96 -3.33 -12.33
N GLY A 17 3.15 -4.39 -12.23
CA GLY A 17 1.82 -4.33 -11.61
C GLY A 17 1.81 -4.37 -10.08
N LEU A 18 2.94 -4.72 -9.45
CA LEU A 18 3.03 -4.87 -7.99
C LEU A 18 2.69 -3.57 -7.27
N GLY A 19 3.26 -2.44 -7.69
CA GLY A 19 2.99 -1.14 -7.06
C GLY A 19 1.51 -0.73 -7.12
N MET A 20 0.80 -1.05 -8.20
CA MET A 20 -0.64 -0.77 -8.32
C MET A 20 -1.49 -1.69 -7.43
N ALA A 21 -1.09 -2.95 -7.28
CA ALA A 21 -1.73 -3.86 -6.34
C ALA A 21 -1.53 -3.39 -4.88
N CYS A 22 -0.31 -3.02 -4.51
CA CYS A 22 0.00 -2.44 -3.20
C CYS A 22 -0.80 -1.17 -2.92
N TYR A 23 -0.89 -0.27 -3.91
CA TYR A 23 -1.70 0.94 -3.81
C TYR A 23 -3.19 0.64 -3.59
N GLY A 24 -3.75 -0.31 -4.34
CA GLY A 24 -5.14 -0.74 -4.17
C GLY A 24 -5.43 -1.28 -2.78
N MET A 25 -4.53 -2.13 -2.25
CA MET A 25 -4.64 -2.67 -0.89
C MET A 25 -4.61 -1.56 0.17
N VAL A 26 -3.64 -0.66 0.10
CA VAL A 26 -3.52 0.47 1.05
C VAL A 26 -4.76 1.35 0.99
N LYS A 27 -5.26 1.67 -0.21
CA LYS A 27 -6.48 2.46 -0.39
C LYS A 27 -7.70 1.81 0.26
N ALA A 28 -7.88 0.49 0.08
CA ALA A 28 -8.97 -0.25 0.69
C ALA A 28 -8.86 -0.31 2.23
N MET A 29 -7.65 -0.48 2.76
CA MET A 29 -7.41 -0.49 4.21
C MET A 29 -7.71 0.88 4.85
N LEU A 30 -7.23 1.96 4.23
CA LEU A 30 -7.50 3.32 4.69
C LEU A 30 -9.01 3.63 4.67
N ALA A 31 -9.74 3.17 3.64
CA ALA A 31 -11.19 3.33 3.56
C ALA A 31 -11.95 2.62 4.70
N GLN A 32 -11.37 1.56 5.29
CA GLN A 32 -11.89 0.88 6.47
C GLN A 32 -11.41 1.50 7.79
N GLY A 33 -10.70 2.64 7.76
CA GLY A 33 -10.16 3.29 8.95
C GLY A 33 -8.95 2.59 9.56
N ILE A 34 -8.32 1.67 8.82
CA ILE A 34 -7.08 1.01 9.25
C ILE A 34 -5.91 1.96 8.99
N LYS A 35 -5.04 2.14 9.99
CA LYS A 35 -3.81 2.93 9.83
C LYS A 35 -2.73 2.03 9.25
N VAL A 36 -2.08 2.50 8.19
CA VAL A 36 -1.00 1.79 7.50
C VAL A 36 0.25 2.66 7.50
N ASP A 37 1.35 2.12 8.02
CA ASP A 37 2.68 2.68 7.89
C ASP A 37 3.40 1.90 6.77
N LEU A 38 3.79 2.60 5.71
CA LEU A 38 4.50 2.01 4.56
C LEU A 38 6.02 2.19 4.72
N VAL A 39 6.77 1.12 4.44
CA VAL A 39 8.24 1.09 4.45
C VAL A 39 8.78 0.51 3.15
#